data_AF-A0A6A3V765-F1
#
_entry.id   AF-A0A6A3V765-F1
#
_cell.length_a   1.000
_cell.length_b   1.000
_cell.length_c   1.000
_cell.angle_alpha   90.00
_cell.angle_beta   90.00
_cell.angle_gamma   90.00
#
_symmetry.space_group_name_H-M   'P 1'
#
loop_
_entity.id
_entity.type
_entity.pdbx_description
1 polymer ?
#
loop_
_entity_poly.entity_id
_entity_poly.type
_entity_poly.pdbx_seq_one_letter_code
_entity_poly.pdbx_strand_id
1 'polypeptide(L)'
;MEQQAVDAFFGELTELSIKDLGPASKFLGMRVSYNEDEGYDLDQELAIKEMLREHGMASAHSVRTPIGAESNEIDEASDELLPTSGGDGVVTVRKIQSLVGSLICMARCTRPDIAYAVHKPSRRTHSPTMSD
;
A
#
# COMPACT_ATOMS: atom_id res chain seq x y z
N MET A 1 -3.53 -30.93 12.96
CA MET A 1 -2.09 -31.29 12.94
C MET A 1 -1.23 -30.03 12.96
N GLU A 2 -1.56 -29.02 12.17
CA GLU A 2 -0.80 -27.75 12.10
C GLU A 2 -0.83 -26.94 13.41
N GLN A 3 -2.00 -26.78 14.05
CA GLN A 3 -2.09 -26.05 15.33
C GLN A 3 -1.25 -26.68 16.46
N GLN A 4 -1.21 -28.02 16.53
CA GLN A 4 -0.38 -28.72 17.52
C GLN A 4 1.12 -28.44 17.35
N ALA A 5 1.60 -28.30 16.11
CA ALA A 5 2.99 -27.97 15.84
C ALA A 5 3.30 -26.51 16.25
N VAL A 6 2.36 -25.58 16.01
CA VAL A 6 2.47 -24.19 16.44
C VAL A 6 2.51 -24.10 17.97
N ASP A 7 1.60 -24.80 18.65
CA ASP A 7 1.55 -24.81 20.12
C ASP A 7 2.84 -25.39 20.72
N ALA A 8 3.38 -26.47 20.14
CA ALA A 8 4.65 -27.07 20.57
C ALA A 8 5.83 -26.10 20.39
N PHE A 9 5.88 -25.39 19.26
CA PHE A 9 6.89 -24.37 18.99
C PHE A 9 6.85 -23.22 20.00
N PHE A 10 5.67 -22.69 20.32
CA PHE A 10 5.55 -21.67 21.37
C PHE A 10 5.90 -22.21 22.76
N GLY A 11 5.67 -23.50 23.01
CA GLY A 11 6.14 -24.20 24.22
C GLY A 11 7.67 -24.16 24.35
N GLU A 12 8.42 -24.46 23.28
CA GLU A 12 9.89 -24.40 23.25
C GLU A 12 10.43 -22.97 23.46
N LEU A 13 9.67 -21.95 23.04
CA LEU A 13 10.07 -20.55 23.13
C LEU A 13 9.73 -19.86 24.47
N THR A 14 9.25 -20.62 25.47
CA THR A 14 8.82 -20.07 26.77
C THR A 14 9.94 -19.28 27.46
N GLU A 15 11.19 -19.76 27.40
CA GLU A 15 12.35 -19.08 28.00
C GLU A 15 12.67 -17.73 27.34
N LEU A 16 12.26 -17.54 26.08
CA LEU A 16 12.48 -16.30 25.32
C LEU A 16 11.38 -15.26 25.55
N SER A 17 10.40 -15.54 26.42
CA SER A 17 9.25 -14.65 26.69
C SER A 17 8.50 -14.24 25.42
N ILE A 18 8.46 -15.11 24.42
CA ILE A 18 7.72 -14.86 23.18
C ILE A 18 6.23 -15.00 23.46
N LYS A 19 5.47 -13.98 23.07
CA LYS A 19 4.02 -13.97 23.23
C LYS A 19 3.36 -14.63 22.05
N ASP A 20 2.56 -15.66 22.32
CA ASP A 20 1.60 -16.17 21.35
C ASP A 20 0.42 -15.19 21.22
N LEU A 21 0.18 -14.73 20.00
CA LEU A 21 -0.93 -13.83 19.65
C LEU A 21 -2.10 -14.59 19.00
N GLY A 22 -2.01 -15.91 18.90
CA GLY A 22 -2.93 -16.76 18.18
C GLY A 22 -2.72 -16.69 16.67
N PRO A 23 -3.71 -17.14 15.88
CA PRO A 23 -3.67 -17.09 14.43
C PRO A 23 -3.39 -15.67 13.91
N ALA A 24 -2.55 -15.58 12.89
CA ALA A 24 -2.23 -14.32 12.25
C ALA A 24 -3.49 -13.69 11.65
N SER A 25 -3.82 -12.48 12.11
CA SER A 25 -4.96 -11.69 11.61
C SER A 25 -4.54 -10.44 10.85
N LYS A 26 -3.28 -10.00 11.02
CA LYS A 26 -2.68 -8.87 10.30
C LYS A 26 -1.18 -9.11 10.09
N PHE A 27 -0.70 -8.88 8.87
CA PHE A 27 0.72 -8.93 8.54
C PHE A 27 1.09 -7.85 7.52
N LEU A 28 2.06 -6.99 7.84
CA LEU A 28 2.53 -5.90 6.96
C LEU A 28 1.40 -5.02 6.37
N GLY A 29 0.33 -4.80 7.13
CA GLY A 29 -0.82 -4.01 6.68
C GLY A 29 -1.87 -4.79 5.86
N MET A 30 -1.63 -6.07 5.57
CA MET A 30 -2.64 -6.99 5.02
C MET A 30 -3.48 -7.57 6.15
N ARG A 31 -4.79 -7.69 5.94
CA ARG A 31 -5.68 -8.51 6.75
C ARG A 31 -5.51 -9.96 6.31
N VAL A 32 -5.42 -10.85 7.29
CA VAL A 32 -5.30 -12.28 7.08
C VAL A 32 -6.55 -12.93 7.66
N SER A 33 -7.29 -13.65 6.81
CA SER A 33 -8.38 -14.52 7.21
C SER A 33 -8.01 -15.96 6.90
N TYR A 34 -8.47 -16.88 7.74
CA TYR A 34 -8.33 -18.31 7.51
C TYR A 34 -9.71 -18.97 7.62
N ASN A 35 -10.02 -19.80 6.65
CA ASN A 35 -11.21 -20.64 6.60
C ASN A 35 -10.76 -22.09 6.33
N GLU A 36 -11.34 -23.07 7.01
CA GLU A 36 -10.97 -24.49 6.84
C GLU A 36 -11.27 -25.02 5.42
N ASP A 37 -12.31 -24.50 4.76
CA ASP A 37 -12.73 -24.90 3.41
C ASP A 37 -11.96 -24.16 2.31
N GLU A 38 -11.68 -22.86 2.50
CA GLU A 38 -11.10 -21.97 1.48
C GLU A 38 -9.61 -21.67 1.69
N GLY A 39 -9.06 -22.00 2.86
CA GLY A 39 -7.68 -21.70 3.24
C GLY A 39 -7.48 -20.25 3.67
N TYR A 40 -6.30 -19.71 3.35
CA TYR A 40 -5.94 -18.33 3.67
C TYR A 40 -6.45 -17.34 2.62
N ASP A 41 -7.10 -16.28 3.08
CA ASP A 41 -7.47 -15.12 2.29
C ASP A 41 -6.74 -13.86 2.79
N LEU A 42 -6.29 -13.03 1.86
CA LEU A 42 -5.45 -11.86 2.13
C LEU A 42 -6.02 -10.63 1.41
N ASP A 43 -6.26 -9.55 2.15
CA ASP A 43 -6.68 -8.29 1.55
C ASP A 43 -5.97 -7.07 2.20
N GLN A 44 -6.01 -5.93 1.50
CA GLN A 44 -5.48 -4.65 1.99
C GLN A 44 -6.57 -3.58 2.11
N GLU A 45 -7.84 -3.97 2.29
CA GLU A 45 -8.96 -3.03 2.31
C GLU A 45 -8.77 -1.93 3.37
N LEU A 46 -8.35 -2.31 4.58
CA LEU A 46 -8.08 -1.36 5.65
C LEU A 46 -6.94 -0.42 5.30
N ALA A 47 -5.82 -0.95 4.80
CA ALA A 47 -4.66 -0.15 4.41
C ALA A 47 -4.97 0.82 3.27
N ILE A 48 -5.77 0.39 2.28
CA ILE A 48 -6.24 1.25 1.19
C ILE A 48 -7.08 2.41 1.76
N LYS A 49 -8.05 2.12 2.63
CA LYS A 49 -8.90 3.15 3.24
C LYS A 49 -8.10 4.14 4.11
N GLU A 50 -7.13 3.65 4.87
CA GLU A 50 -6.24 4.48 5.68
C GLU A 50 -5.38 5.39 4.80
N MET A 51 -4.74 4.84 3.78
CA MET A 51 -3.94 5.61 2.80
C MET A 51 -4.78 6.70 2.13
N LEU A 52 -5.99 6.37 1.65
CA LEU A 52 -6.88 7.35 1.02
C LEU A 52 -7.23 8.48 1.98
N ARG A 53 -7.53 8.17 3.25
CA ARG A 53 -7.83 9.19 4.25
C ARG A 53 -6.62 10.08 4.55
N GLU A 54 -5.43 9.49 4.70
CA GLU A 54 -4.18 10.22 4.95
C GLU A 54 -3.83 11.22 3.86
N HIS A 55 -4.17 10.91 2.60
CA HIS A 55 -3.90 11.76 1.45
C HIS A 55 -5.12 12.61 1.02
N GLY A 56 -6.17 12.70 1.86
CA GLY A 56 -7.34 13.53 1.58
C GLY A 56 -8.26 13.00 0.47
N MET A 57 -8.16 11.72 0.13
CA MET A 57 -8.87 11.03 -0.95
C MET A 57 -9.98 10.09 -0.44
N ALA A 58 -10.47 10.27 0.79
CA ALA A 58 -11.47 9.38 1.40
C ALA A 58 -12.80 9.30 0.61
N SER A 59 -13.14 10.33 -0.18
CA SER A 59 -14.33 10.40 -1.03
C SER A 59 -14.06 10.03 -2.49
N ALA A 60 -12.87 9.55 -2.84
CA ALA A 60 -12.53 9.18 -4.20
C ALA A 60 -13.41 8.03 -4.71
N HIS A 61 -13.86 8.13 -5.96
CA HIS A 61 -14.65 7.09 -6.61
C HIS A 61 -13.77 5.97 -7.16
N SER A 62 -14.24 4.73 -7.03
CA SER A 62 -13.58 3.58 -7.64
C SER A 62 -13.74 3.61 -9.16
N VAL A 63 -12.65 3.28 -9.87
CA VAL A 63 -12.61 3.15 -11.32
C VAL A 63 -12.00 1.82 -11.71
N ARG A 64 -12.45 1.24 -12.82
CA ARG A 64 -11.92 -0.04 -13.34
C ARG A 64 -10.54 0.11 -13.98
N THR A 65 -10.28 1.27 -14.57
CA THR A 65 -9.02 1.56 -15.26
C THR A 65 -8.48 2.86 -14.68
N PRO A 66 -7.47 2.81 -13.79
CA PRO A 66 -6.98 3.97 -13.05
C PRO A 66 -6.15 4.96 -13.90
N ILE A 67 -5.89 4.64 -15.17
CA ILE A 67 -5.13 5.49 -16.09
C ILE A 67 -5.79 5.50 -17.47
N GLY A 68 -6.00 6.69 -18.03
CA GLY A 68 -6.57 6.90 -19.35
C GLY A 68 -5.56 6.71 -20.48
N ALA A 69 -6.04 6.62 -21.72
CA ALA A 69 -5.18 6.50 -22.90
C ALA A 69 -4.35 7.79 -23.14
N GLU A 70 -4.91 8.92 -22.71
CA GLU A 70 -4.32 10.25 -22.74
C GLU A 70 -3.11 10.40 -21.79
N SER A 71 -3.01 9.59 -20.73
CA SER A 71 -1.90 9.63 -19.77
C SER A 71 -0.62 8.92 -20.27
N ASN A 72 -0.57 8.58 -21.57
CA ASN A 72 0.61 8.02 -22.20
C ASN A 72 1.61 9.06 -22.68
N GLU A 73 1.18 10.31 -22.84
CA GLU A 73 2.05 11.40 -23.27
C GLU A 73 2.45 12.19 -22.04
N ILE A 74 3.74 12.10 -21.71
CA ILE A 74 4.34 12.96 -20.71
C ILE A 74 4.66 14.23 -21.48
N ASP A 75 3.87 15.29 -21.30
CA ASP A 75 4.28 16.62 -21.72
C ASP A 75 5.50 17.01 -20.86
N GLU A 76 6.69 16.77 -21.41
CA GLU A 76 7.97 17.08 -20.75
C GLU A 76 8.26 18.59 -20.70
N ALA A 77 7.41 19.41 -21.32
CA ALA A 77 7.57 20.84 -21.39
C ALA A 77 6.88 21.52 -20.20
N SER A 78 7.69 22.11 -19.32
CA SER A 78 7.31 23.18 -18.37
C SER A 78 6.49 22.81 -17.12
N ASP A 79 6.66 21.61 -16.57
CA ASP A 79 5.98 21.27 -15.32
C ASP A 79 6.79 21.66 -14.07
N GLU A 80 6.15 22.35 -13.13
CA GLU A 80 6.82 22.90 -11.93
C GLU A 80 7.19 21.78 -10.95
N LEU A 81 8.43 21.80 -10.44
CA LEU A 81 8.88 20.83 -9.44
C LEU A 81 8.14 21.01 -8.12
N LEU A 82 7.80 19.90 -7.47
CA LEU A 82 7.21 19.96 -6.15
C LEU A 82 8.20 20.52 -5.11
N PRO A 83 7.72 21.31 -4.15
CA PRO A 83 8.56 21.80 -3.08
C PRO A 83 8.94 20.68 -2.10
N THR A 84 10.16 20.74 -1.57
CA THR A 84 10.64 19.78 -0.56
C THR A 84 9.91 19.93 0.78
N SER A 85 9.47 21.14 1.11
CA SER A 85 8.74 21.48 2.33
C SER A 85 7.63 22.49 2.03
N GLY A 86 6.54 22.42 2.78
CA GLY A 86 5.38 23.29 2.62
C GLY A 86 4.50 23.24 3.87
N GLY A 87 3.62 24.23 3.99
CA GLY A 87 2.62 24.28 5.07
C GLY A 87 1.54 23.22 4.92
N ASP A 88 0.53 23.31 5.80
CA ASP A 88 -0.64 22.44 5.69
C ASP A 88 -1.35 22.64 4.33
N GLY A 89 -1.85 21.55 3.75
CA GLY A 89 -2.45 21.54 2.41
C GLY A 89 -1.49 21.57 1.21
N VAL A 90 -0.19 21.87 1.39
CA VAL A 90 0.78 21.84 0.26
C VAL A 90 1.19 20.40 -0.04
N VAL A 91 1.12 20.00 -1.32
CA VAL A 91 1.68 18.73 -1.81
C VAL A 91 3.20 18.90 -1.93
N THR A 92 3.94 18.05 -1.23
CA THR A 92 5.41 18.10 -1.19
C THR A 92 6.00 16.83 -1.79
N VAL A 93 7.28 16.89 -2.15
CA VAL A 93 8.05 15.72 -2.60
C VAL A 93 7.87 14.52 -1.66
N ARG A 94 7.91 14.76 -0.33
CA ARG A 94 7.74 13.69 0.67
C ARG A 94 6.35 13.06 0.66
N LYS A 95 5.30 13.87 0.47
CA LYS A 95 3.92 13.36 0.41
C LYS A 95 3.73 12.46 -0.81
N ILE A 96 4.22 12.88 -1.99
CA ILE A 96 4.17 12.06 -3.20
C ILE A 96 5.01 10.78 -3.05
N GLN A 97 6.23 10.87 -2.53
CA GLN A 97 7.06 9.68 -2.27
C GLN A 97 6.37 8.68 -1.34
N SER A 98 5.74 9.17 -0.27
CA SER A 98 4.97 8.36 0.67
C SER A 98 3.77 7.69 -0.01
N LEU A 99 2.98 8.46 -0.78
CA LEU A 99 1.83 7.96 -1.52
C LEU A 99 2.22 6.87 -2.52
N VAL A 100 3.25 7.13 -3.34
CA VAL A 100 3.77 6.18 -4.32
C VAL A 100 4.30 4.92 -3.64
N GLY A 101 5.00 5.05 -2.51
CA GLY A 101 5.47 3.91 -1.72
C GLY A 101 4.32 3.01 -1.24
N SER A 102 3.27 3.61 -0.69
CA SER A 102 2.04 2.90 -0.28
C SER A 102 1.37 2.21 -1.47
N LEU A 103 1.23 2.90 -2.59
CA LEU A 103 0.67 2.36 -3.83
C LEU A 103 1.46 1.17 -4.38
N ILE A 104 2.80 1.23 -4.33
CA ILE A 104 3.68 0.11 -4.74
C ILE A 104 3.45 -1.10 -3.84
N CYS A 105 3.31 -0.92 -2.52
CA CYS A 105 3.01 -2.00 -1.60
C CYS A 105 1.67 -2.67 -1.95
N MET A 106 0.63 -1.86 -2.21
CA MET A 106 -0.69 -2.38 -2.58
C MET A 106 -0.68 -3.12 -3.92
N ALA A 107 0.01 -2.55 -4.93
CA ALA A 107 0.13 -3.16 -6.25
C ALA A 107 0.86 -4.51 -6.22
N ARG A 108 1.84 -4.67 -5.32
CA ARG A 108 2.64 -5.89 -5.19
C ARG A 108 1.94 -6.99 -4.39
N CYS A 109 1.10 -6.63 -3.43
CA CYS A 109 0.51 -7.61 -2.51
C CYS A 109 -0.88 -8.08 -2.95
N THR A 110 -1.85 -7.17 -3.15
CA THR A 110 -3.26 -7.56 -3.36
C THR A 110 -3.94 -6.90 -4.57
N ARG A 111 -3.32 -5.89 -5.19
CA ARG A 111 -3.92 -5.10 -6.30
C ARG A 111 -3.02 -5.05 -7.55
N PRO A 112 -2.69 -6.18 -8.18
CA PRO A 112 -1.84 -6.17 -9.38
C PRO A 112 -2.46 -5.39 -10.55
N ASP A 113 -3.77 -5.19 -10.54
CA ASP A 113 -4.52 -4.42 -11.53
C ASP A 113 -4.13 -2.93 -11.60
N ILE A 114 -3.60 -2.34 -10.51
CA ILE A 114 -3.15 -0.94 -10.51
C ILE A 114 -1.67 -0.78 -10.88
N ALA A 115 -0.92 -1.87 -11.02
CA ALA A 115 0.55 -1.84 -11.12
C ALA A 115 1.05 -0.95 -12.26
N TYR A 116 0.37 -0.96 -13.41
CA TYR A 116 0.73 -0.12 -14.55
C TYR A 116 0.53 1.38 -14.25
N ALA A 117 -0.58 1.75 -13.62
CA ALA A 117 -0.85 3.14 -13.25
C ALA A 117 0.16 3.65 -12.20
N VAL A 118 0.49 2.81 -11.20
CA VAL A 118 1.47 3.13 -10.16
C VAL A 118 2.90 3.23 -10.71
N HIS A 119 3.23 2.48 -11.77
CA HIS A 119 4.54 2.52 -12.38
C HIS A 119 4.91 3.92 -12.92
N LYS A 120 3.94 4.68 -13.45
CA LYS A 120 4.19 6.01 -14.03
C LYS A 120 4.79 7.01 -13.02
N PRO A 121 4.14 7.35 -11.90
CA PRO A 121 4.71 8.27 -10.91
C PRO A 121 5.94 7.69 -10.20
N SER A 122 6.08 6.36 -10.14
CA SER A 122 7.27 5.73 -9.54
C SER A 122 8.58 6.13 -10.22
N ARG A 123 8.55 6.42 -11.53
CA ARG A 123 9.72 6.81 -12.32
C ARG A 123 10.29 8.17 -11.92
N ARG A 124 9.45 9.05 -11.35
CA ARG A 124 9.80 10.45 -11.01
C ARG A 124 9.89 10.73 -9.53
N THR A 125 9.86 9.70 -8.69
CA THR A 125 9.97 9.84 -7.23
C THR A 125 11.20 10.62 -6.76
N HIS A 126 12.28 10.67 -7.54
CA HIS A 126 13.48 11.46 -7.24
C HIS A 126 13.34 12.96 -7.52
N SER A 127 12.39 13.36 -8.37
CA SER A 127 12.15 14.74 -8.81
C SER A 127 10.70 14.92 -9.32
N PRO A 128 9.68 14.78 -8.44
CA PRO A 128 8.29 14.82 -8.86
C PRO A 128 7.83 16.24 -9.19
N THR A 129 6.88 16.35 -10.12
CA THR A 129 6.31 17.62 -10.60
C THR A 129 4.85 17.80 -10.17
N MET A 130 4.28 18.98 -10.42
CA MET A 130 2.87 19.29 -10.10
C MET A 130 1.84 18.45 -10.87
N SER A 131 2.21 17.88 -12.03
CA SER A 131 1.35 17.01 -12.82
C SER A 131 1.49 15.51 -12.49
N ASP A 132 2.42 15.13 -11.60
CA ASP A 132 2.57 13.75 -11.10
C ASP A 132 1.57 13.43 -9.97
#